data_AF-A0A2M8QPT9-F1
#
_entry.id   AF-A0A2M8QPT9-F1
#
_cell.length_a   1.000
_cell.length_b   1.000
_cell.length_c   1.000
_cell.angle_alpha   90.00
_cell.angle_beta   90.00
_cell.angle_gamma   90.00
#
_symmetry.space_group_name_H-M   'P 1'
#
loop_
_entity.id
_entity.type
_entity.pdbx_description
1 polymer ?
#
loop_
_entity_poly.entity_id
_entity_poly.type
_entity_poly.pdbx_seq_one_letter_code
_entity_poly.pdbx_strand_id
1 'polypeptide(L)'
;MATMQPFSAKLFHSLLIQCIAEERSPTDAEIDSVASKIWQDSHGATTGQDWLDVARGSDAHVQMINAARMAFGCHQGAVAA
;
A
#
# COMPACT_ATOMS: atom_id res chain seq x y z
N MET A 1 4.87 -7.14 24.76
CA MET A 1 5.14 -7.94 23.54
C MET A 1 3.93 -7.80 22.64
N ALA A 2 4.01 -6.93 21.62
CA ALA A 2 2.92 -6.73 20.68
C ALA A 2 2.88 -7.92 19.71
N THR A 3 1.74 -8.61 19.66
CA THR A 3 1.50 -9.72 18.74
C THR A 3 1.46 -9.18 17.32
N MET A 4 2.55 -9.36 16.59
CA MET A 4 2.66 -9.10 15.16
C MET A 4 1.78 -10.12 14.45
N GLN A 5 0.51 -9.77 14.20
CA GLN A 5 -0.39 -10.64 13.46
C GLN A 5 0.13 -10.76 12.01
N PRO A 6 0.20 -11.97 11.44
CA PRO A 6 0.48 -12.12 10.02
C PRO A 6 -0.71 -11.55 9.24
N PHE A 7 -0.58 -10.32 8.76
CA PHE A 7 -1.58 -9.69 7.92
C PHE A 7 -1.61 -10.39 6.55
N SER A 8 -2.55 -11.32 6.47
CA SER A 8 -2.74 -12.27 5.38
C SER A 8 -2.89 -11.54 4.04
N ALA A 9 -2.31 -12.11 2.97
CA ALA A 9 -2.48 -11.69 1.57
C ALA A 9 -3.94 -11.39 1.18
N LYS A 10 -4.90 -11.95 1.91
CA LYS A 10 -6.34 -11.71 1.78
C LYS A 10 -6.75 -10.24 1.93
N LEU A 11 -6.08 -9.44 2.77
CA LEU A 11 -6.49 -8.07 3.06
C LEU A 11 -6.36 -7.13 1.83
N PHE A 12 -5.27 -7.32 1.07
CA PHE A 12 -5.06 -6.64 -0.21
C PHE A 12 -6.18 -6.97 -1.21
N HIS A 13 -6.55 -8.24 -1.30
CA HIS A 13 -7.60 -8.69 -2.21
C HIS A 13 -8.97 -8.16 -1.79
N SER A 14 -9.27 -8.14 -0.48
CA SER A 14 -10.56 -7.65 0.03
C SER A 14 -10.76 -6.15 -0.23
N LEU A 15 -9.75 -5.31 0.03
CA LEU A 15 -9.84 -3.86 -0.23
C LEU A 15 -10.00 -3.56 -1.72
N LEU A 16 -9.25 -4.28 -2.56
CA LEU A 16 -9.29 -4.10 -4.00
C LEU A 16 -10.64 -4.55 -4.59
N ILE A 17 -11.16 -5.70 -4.14
CA ILE A 17 -12.51 -6.18 -4.51
C ILE A 17 -13.58 -5.18 -4.05
N GLN A 18 -13.45 -4.61 -2.85
CA GLN A 18 -14.43 -3.65 -2.32
C GLN A 18 -14.42 -2.33 -3.11
N CYS A 19 -13.24 -1.79 -3.45
CA CYS A 19 -13.15 -0.58 -4.27
C CYS A 19 -13.79 -0.78 -5.65
N ILE A 20 -13.58 -1.95 -6.26
CA ILE A 20 -14.21 -2.31 -7.54
C ILE A 20 -15.72 -2.47 -7.39
N ALA A 21 -16.18 -3.17 -6.35
CA ALA A 21 -17.61 -3.42 -6.11
C ALA A 21 -18.39 -2.13 -5.81
N GLU A 22 -17.75 -1.14 -5.19
CA GLU A 22 -18.34 0.14 -4.83
C GLU A 22 -18.07 1.23 -5.89
N GLU A 23 -17.43 0.89 -7.02
CA GLU A 23 -17.05 1.83 -8.11
C GLU A 23 -16.36 3.10 -7.60
N ARG A 24 -15.60 2.98 -6.51
CA ARG A 24 -14.98 4.12 -5.84
C ARG A 24 -13.47 4.10 -5.96
N SER A 25 -12.89 5.29 -5.87
CA SER A 25 -11.45 5.42 -5.68
C SER A 25 -11.05 4.99 -4.25
N PRO A 26 -9.88 4.35 -4.09
CA PRO A 26 -9.34 4.06 -2.77
C PRO A 26 -9.00 5.36 -2.03
N THR A 27 -9.22 5.37 -0.73
CA THR A 27 -8.86 6.47 0.15
C THR A 27 -7.37 6.45 0.47
N ASP A 28 -6.81 7.59 0.91
CA ASP A 28 -5.38 7.66 1.28
C ASP A 28 -5.00 6.64 2.36
N ALA A 29 -5.90 6.33 3.29
CA ALA A 29 -5.69 5.32 4.33
C ALA A 29 -5.60 3.89 3.76
N GLU A 30 -6.37 3.59 2.71
CA GLU A 30 -6.35 2.29 2.04
C GLU A 30 -5.11 2.13 1.16
N ILE A 31 -4.70 3.21 0.49
CA ILE A 31 -3.44 3.28 -0.24
C ILE A 31 -2.27 3.05 0.71
N ASP A 32 -2.25 3.74 1.86
CA ASP A 32 -1.19 3.57 2.87
C ASP A 32 -1.18 2.15 3.46
N SER A 33 -2.37 1.56 3.70
CA SER A 33 -2.49 0.18 4.16
C SER A 33 -1.89 -0.81 3.16
N VAL A 34 -2.17 -0.64 1.87
CA VAL A 34 -1.57 -1.48 0.82
C VAL A 34 -0.07 -1.22 0.66
N ALA A 35 0.38 0.03 0.73
CA ALA A 35 1.79 0.40 0.65
C ALA A 35 2.60 -0.24 1.80
N SER A 36 2.06 -0.21 3.02
CA SER A 36 2.67 -0.84 4.19
C SER A 36 2.85 -2.35 3.99
N LYS A 37 1.88 -2.99 3.33
CA LYS A 37 1.94 -4.42 3.02
C LYS A 37 2.96 -4.74 1.94
N ILE A 38 3.00 -3.95 0.86
CA ILE A 38 4.01 -4.11 -0.20
C ILE A 38 5.41 -3.91 0.38
N TRP A 39 5.58 -2.95 1.28
CA TRP A 39 6.82 -2.72 2.01
C TRP A 39 7.23 -3.93 2.85
N GLN A 40 6.32 -4.46 3.68
CA GLN A 40 6.59 -5.64 4.49
C GLN A 40 6.91 -6.88 3.63
N ASP A 41 6.16 -7.11 2.56
CA ASP A 41 6.35 -8.27 1.68
C ASP A 41 7.67 -8.15 0.88
N SER A 42 8.13 -6.94 0.55
CA SER A 42 9.37 -6.71 -0.23
C SER A 42 10.63 -6.52 0.62
N HIS A 43 10.52 -5.78 1.72
CA HIS A 43 11.65 -5.32 2.54
C HIS A 43 11.63 -5.90 3.96
N GLY A 44 10.49 -6.38 4.45
CA GLY A 44 10.36 -6.90 5.80
C GLY A 44 11.30 -8.07 6.11
N ALA A 45 11.65 -8.87 5.10
CA ALA A 45 12.66 -9.93 5.23
C ALA A 45 14.11 -9.44 5.15
N THR A 46 14.37 -8.26 4.55
CA THR A 46 15.71 -7.78 4.20
C THR A 46 16.22 -6.71 5.18
N THR A 47 15.38 -5.75 5.55
CA THR A 47 15.75 -4.61 6.40
C THR A 47 15.16 -4.71 7.80
N GLY A 48 14.02 -5.40 7.96
CA GLY A 48 13.29 -5.47 9.22
C GLY A 48 12.71 -4.11 9.67
N GLN A 49 12.80 -3.08 8.83
CA GLN A 49 12.31 -1.74 9.13
C GLN A 49 10.80 -1.68 8.94
N ASP A 50 10.08 -1.11 9.91
CA ASP A 50 8.63 -0.93 9.80
C ASP A 50 8.29 0.17 8.78
N TRP A 51 7.12 0.06 8.16
CA TRP A 51 6.62 1.09 7.23
C TRP A 51 6.49 2.46 7.91
N LEU A 52 6.10 2.49 9.19
CA LEU A 52 5.97 3.72 9.97
C LEU A 52 7.31 4.43 10.20
N ASP A 53 8.41 3.68 10.15
CA ASP A 53 9.77 4.21 10.28
C ASP A 53 10.33 4.70 8.93
N VAL A 54 9.66 4.40 7.81
CA VAL A 54 10.01 4.95 6.50
C VAL A 54 9.65 6.43 6.49
N ALA A 55 10.65 7.29 6.28
CA ALA A 55 10.44 8.73 6.21
C ALA A 55 9.43 9.08 5.10
N ARG A 56 8.34 9.77 5.47
CA ARG A 56 7.34 10.26 4.51
C ARG A 56 8.00 11.18 3.49
N GLY A 57 7.74 10.92 2.21
CA GLY A 57 8.32 11.68 1.09
C GLY A 57 9.71 11.22 0.66
N SER A 58 10.32 10.23 1.34
CA SER A 58 11.50 9.54 0.80
C SER A 58 11.17 8.77 -0.48
N ASP A 59 12.19 8.46 -1.28
CA ASP A 59 12.01 7.66 -2.51
C ASP A 59 11.36 6.30 -2.23
N ALA A 60 11.75 5.64 -1.13
CA ALA A 60 11.14 4.38 -0.70
C ALA A 60 9.65 4.55 -0.40
N HIS A 61 9.29 5.62 0.32
CA HIS A 61 7.89 5.92 0.61
C HIS A 61 7.09 6.16 -0.68
N VAL A 62 7.60 7.00 -1.57
CA VAL A 62 6.94 7.32 -2.85
C VAL A 62 6.79 6.07 -3.72
N GLN A 63 7.81 5.22 -3.78
CA GLN A 63 7.75 3.97 -4.55
C GLN A 63 6.66 3.02 -4.06
N MET A 64 6.54 2.81 -2.74
CA MET A 64 5.52 1.90 -2.21
C MET A 64 4.10 2.47 -2.36
N ILE A 65 3.93 3.80 -2.21
CA ILE A 65 2.64 4.45 -2.48
C ILE A 65 2.24 4.32 -3.96
N ASN A 66 3.19 4.50 -4.88
CA ASN A 66 2.93 4.31 -6.30
C ASN A 66 2.60 2.85 -6.63
N ALA A 67 3.31 1.89 -6.03
CA ALA A 67 3.00 0.47 -6.17
C ALA A 67 1.59 0.14 -5.66
N ALA A 68 1.20 0.72 -4.52
CA ALA A 68 -0.15 0.57 -3.97
C ALA A 68 -1.22 1.14 -4.90
N ARG A 69 -0.98 2.30 -5.50
CA ARG A 69 -1.88 2.92 -6.48
C ARG A 69 -2.01 2.07 -7.76
N MET A 70 -0.89 1.55 -8.26
CA MET A 70 -0.90 0.63 -9.41
C MET A 70 -1.67 -0.65 -9.12
N ALA A 71 -1.56 -1.18 -7.91
CA ALA A 71 -2.33 -2.32 -7.45
C ALA A 71 -3.85 -2.08 -7.55
N PHE A 72 -4.33 -0.91 -7.14
CA PHE A 72 -5.73 -0.52 -7.31
C PHE A 72 -6.13 -0.20 -8.77
N GLY A 73 -5.19 -0.23 -9.73
CA GLY A 73 -5.43 0.24 -11.09
C GLY A 73 -5.57 1.77 -11.20
N CYS A 74 -5.37 2.49 -10.09
CA CYS A 74 -5.35 3.94 -10.07
C CYS A 74 -3.98 4.41 -10.57
N HIS A 75 -3.81 4.49 -11.89
CA HIS A 75 -2.80 5.39 -12.40
C HIS A 75 -3.22 6.79 -11.96
N GLN A 76 -2.32 7.54 -11.31
CA GLN A 76 -2.41 8.99 -11.35
C GLN A 76 -2.06 9.37 -12.80
N GLY A 77 -2.99 9.08 -13.72
CA GLY A 77 -2.99 9.58 -15.07
C GLY A 77 -2.95 11.08 -14.92
N ALA A 78 -1.90 11.67 -15.49
CA ALA A 78 -1.77 13.10 -15.60
C ALA A 78 -3.10 13.69 -16.10
N VAL A 79 -3.75 14.49 -15.26
CA VAL A 79 -4.46 15.65 -15.77
C VAL A 79 -3.39 16.64 -16.23
N ALA A 80 -2.89 16.42 -17.43
CA ALA A 80 -2.10 17.39 -18.15
C ALA A 80 -2.49 17.34 -19.64
N ALA A 81 -3.25 18.37 -20.01
CA ALA A 81 -3.71 18.79 -21.34
C ALA A 81 -4.87 18.02 -21.97
#